data_AF-A0AAJ3YYN6-F1
#
_entry.id   AF-A0AAJ3YYN6-F1
#
_cell.length_a   1.000
_cell.length_b   1.000
_cell.length_c   1.000
_cell.angle_alpha   90.00
_cell.angle_beta   90.00
_cell.angle_gamma   90.00
#
_symmetry.space_group_name_H-M   'P 1'
#
loop_
_entity.id
_entity.type
_entity.pdbx_description
1 polymer ?
#
loop_
_entity_poly.entity_id
_entity_poly.type
_entity_poly.pdbx_seq_one_letter_code
_entity_poly.pdbx_strand_id
1 'polypeptide(L)'
;MTMSVTQQMITIAMVVLGTMLTRFLPFMIFPSGKPTPKYIQYLGKALPSAVIGLLVIYCFKDVSLLSGSRGIPEFIAVAAVALLHFWKKNMLLSIAGGTIIYMMLVQWVF
;
A
#
# COMPACT_ATOMS: atom_id res chain seq x y z
N MET A 1 26.27 -11.57 -5.17
CA MET A 1 25.97 -11.53 -6.62
C MET A 1 25.82 -10.08 -7.03
N THR A 2 26.85 -9.51 -7.65
CA THR A 2 26.86 -8.10 -8.08
C THR A 2 26.41 -8.04 -9.54
N MET A 3 25.32 -7.32 -9.81
CA MET A 3 24.82 -7.15 -11.18
C MET A 3 25.77 -6.26 -11.97
N SER A 4 26.12 -6.66 -13.19
CA SER A 4 26.92 -5.83 -14.11
C SER A 4 26.16 -4.55 -14.47
N VAL A 5 26.89 -3.45 -14.72
CA VAL A 5 26.30 -2.16 -15.17
C VAL A 5 25.41 -2.37 -16.40
N THR A 6 25.81 -3.24 -17.33
CA THR A 6 25.00 -3.58 -18.52
C THR A 6 23.69 -4.27 -18.14
N GLN A 7 23.71 -5.20 -17.18
CA GLN A 7 22.51 -5.87 -16.70
C GLN A 7 21.58 -4.87 -16.00
N GLN A 8 22.13 -3.99 -15.16
CA GLN A 8 21.37 -2.95 -14.48
C GLN A 8 20.67 -2.01 -15.48
N MET A 9 21.38 -1.57 -16.53
CA MET A 9 20.79 -0.73 -17.58
C MET A 9 19.65 -1.45 -18.31
N ILE A 10 19.84 -2.72 -18.67
CA ILE A 10 18.79 -3.53 -19.33
C ILE A 10 17.58 -3.70 -18.42
N THR A 11 17.79 -3.99 -17.13
CA THR A 11 16.69 -4.12 -16.16
C THR A 11 15.89 -2.82 -16.04
N ILE A 12 16.58 -1.68 -15.90
CA ILE A 12 15.92 -0.38 -15.82
C ILE A 12 15.12 -0.11 -17.10
N ALA A 13 15.73 -0.33 -18.27
CA ALA A 13 15.05 -0.13 -19.56
C ALA A 13 13.78 -0.99 -19.68
N MET A 14 13.84 -2.26 -19.27
CA MET A 14 12.67 -3.16 -19.27
C MET A 14 11.58 -2.70 -18.30
N VAL A 15 11.94 -2.23 -17.10
CA VAL A 15 10.97 -1.69 -16.12
C VAL A 15 10.29 -0.42 -16.66
N VAL A 16 11.07 0.48 -17.26
CA VAL A 16 10.53 1.70 -17.89
C VAL A 16 9.60 1.35 -19.03
N LEU A 17 10.00 0.46 -19.95
CA LEU A 17 9.16 0.01 -21.05
C LEU A 17 7.86 -0.62 -20.56
N GLY A 18 7.92 -1.51 -19.56
CA GLY A 18 6.72 -2.13 -18.97
C GLY A 18 5.80 -1.11 -18.30
N THR A 19 6.36 -0.13 -17.59
CA THR A 19 5.60 0.94 -16.93
C THR A 19 4.91 1.82 -17.96
N MET A 20 5.63 2.24 -19.00
CA MET A 20 5.07 3.07 -20.07
C MET A 20 3.98 2.29 -20.82
N LEU A 21 4.24 1.03 -21.19
CA LEU A 21 3.28 0.20 -21.90
C LEU A 21 2.00 0.03 -21.09
N THR A 22 2.07 -0.36 -19.82
CA THR A 22 0.86 -0.55 -18.98
C THR A 22 0.08 0.74 -18.73
N ARG A 23 0.75 1.90 -18.72
CA ARG A 23 0.11 3.21 -18.50
C ARG A 23 -0.49 3.80 -19.77
N PHE A 24 0.15 3.61 -20.92
CA PHE A 24 -0.32 4.12 -22.23
C PHE A 24 -1.32 3.19 -22.93
N LEU A 25 -1.22 1.88 -22.71
CA LEU A 25 -2.08 0.89 -23.36
C LEU A 25 -3.59 1.12 -23.12
N PRO A 26 -4.06 1.50 -21.92
CA PRO A 26 -5.45 1.88 -21.72
C PRO A 26 -5.89 3.05 -22.60
N PHE A 27 -5.05 4.08 -22.76
CA PHE A 27 -5.37 5.25 -23.59
C PHE A 27 -5.35 4.92 -25.09
N MET A 28 -4.51 3.98 -25.52
CA MET A 28 -4.45 3.54 -26.92
C MET A 28 -5.66 2.64 -27.29
N ILE A 29 -6.11 1.79 -26.37
CA ILE A 29 -7.26 0.88 -26.59
C ILE A 29 -8.60 1.61 -26.39
N PHE A 30 -8.68 2.55 -25.45
CA PHE A 30 -9.90 3.29 -25.14
C PHE A 30 -9.79 4.75 -25.63
N PRO A 31 -10.32 5.07 -26.82
CA PRO A 31 -10.18 6.40 -27.42
C PRO A 31 -10.87 7.49 -26.60
N SER A 32 -10.22 8.65 -26.52
CA SER A 32 -10.71 9.88 -25.88
C SER A 32 -11.99 10.38 -26.56
N GLY A 33 -13.15 10.00 -26.03
CA GLY A 33 -14.45 10.41 -26.57
C GLY A 33 -15.55 9.35 -26.50
N LYS A 34 -15.20 8.09 -26.18
CA LYS A 34 -16.18 7.04 -25.86
C LYS A 34 -16.16 6.74 -24.36
N PRO A 35 -17.33 6.48 -23.74
CA PRO A 35 -17.36 6.03 -22.35
C PRO A 35 -16.62 4.71 -22.25
N THR A 36 -15.76 4.58 -21.23
CA THR A 36 -15.07 3.32 -20.95
C THR A 36 -16.08 2.20 -20.70
N PRO A 37 -15.80 0.94 -21.08
CA PRO A 37 -16.70 -0.19 -20.86
C PRO A 37 -17.18 -0.29 -19.41
N LYS A 38 -18.45 -0.64 -19.20
CA LYS A 38 -19.09 -0.72 -17.86
C LYS A 38 -18.29 -1.60 -16.88
N TYR A 39 -17.70 -2.69 -17.37
CA TYR A 39 -16.87 -3.58 -16.57
C TYR A 39 -15.63 -2.87 -16.00
N ILE A 40 -14.93 -2.06 -16.81
CA ILE A 40 -13.73 -1.33 -16.39
C ILE A 40 -14.09 -0.24 -15.38
N GLN A 41 -15.22 0.45 -15.58
CA GLN A 41 -15.73 1.41 -14.60
C GLN A 41 -16.09 0.74 -13.27
N TYR A 42 -16.68 -0.45 -13.33
CA TYR A 42 -16.99 -1.25 -12.15
C TYR A 42 -15.71 -1.64 -11.41
N LEU A 43 -14.70 -2.17 -12.11
CA LEU A 43 -13.41 -2.46 -11.51
C LEU A 43 -12.79 -1.21 -10.89
N GLY A 44 -12.77 -0.08 -11.59
CA GLY A 44 -12.22 1.18 -11.06
C GLY A 44 -12.92 1.67 -9.79
N LYS A 45 -14.20 1.36 -9.60
CA LYS A 45 -14.95 1.67 -8.37
C LYS A 45 -14.73 0.64 -7.26
N ALA A 46 -14.64 -0.64 -7.59
CA ALA A 46 -14.54 -1.72 -6.61
C ALA A 46 -13.10 -1.99 -6.13
N LEU A 47 -12.10 -1.88 -7.01
CA LEU A 47 -10.70 -2.16 -6.70
C LEU A 47 -10.17 -1.34 -5.52
N PRO A 48 -10.38 -0.01 -5.44
CA PRO A 48 -9.81 0.78 -4.36
C PRO A 48 -10.25 0.29 -2.99
N SER A 49 -11.54 -0.04 -2.84
CA SER A 49 -12.08 -0.59 -1.59
C SER A 49 -11.48 -1.97 -1.27
N ALA A 50 -11.40 -2.86 -2.27
CA ALA A 50 -10.82 -4.19 -2.10
C ALA A 50 -9.33 -4.14 -1.74
N VAL A 51 -8.56 -3.25 -2.36
CA VAL A 51 -7.13 -3.06 -2.09
C VAL A 51 -6.91 -2.52 -0.68
N ILE A 52 -7.71 -1.57 -0.20
CA ILE A 52 -7.62 -1.09 1.18
C ILE A 52 -7.86 -2.24 2.17
N GLY A 53 -8.88 -3.07 1.93
CA GLY A 53 -9.13 -4.26 2.76
C GLY A 53 -7.97 -5.25 2.74
N LEU A 54 -7.41 -5.52 1.56
CA LEU A 54 -6.23 -6.38 1.40
C LEU A 54 -5.01 -5.83 2.15
N LEU A 55 -4.76 -4.52 2.06
CA LEU A 55 -3.63 -3.87 2.74
C LEU A 55 -3.75 -4.02 4.26
N VAL A 56 -4.95 -3.88 4.82
CA VAL A 56 -5.19 -4.12 6.25
C VAL A 56 -4.85 -5.57 6.62
N ILE A 57 -5.33 -6.55 5.85
CA ILE A 57 -5.02 -7.98 6.10
C ILE A 57 -3.51 -8.22 5.97
N TYR A 58 -2.86 -7.59 4.97
CA TYR A 58 -1.44 -7.75 4.72
C TYR A 58 -0.59 -7.18 5.87
N CYS A 59 -0.99 -6.07 6.48
CA CYS A 59 -0.34 -5.54 7.69
C CYS A 59 -0.32 -6.56 8.84
N PHE A 60 -1.29 -7.47 8.90
CA PHE A 60 -1.36 -8.51 9.94
C PHE A 60 -0.76 -9.87 9.50
N LYS A 61 -0.41 -10.04 8.22
CA LYS A 61 0.02 -11.33 7.67
C LYS A 61 1.32 -11.86 8.30
N ASP A 62 2.28 -10.98 8.54
CA ASP A 62 3.60 -11.34 9.06
C ASP A 62 3.70 -11.18 10.60
N VAL A 63 2.57 -10.88 11.25
CA VAL A 63 2.47 -10.65 12.69
C VAL A 63 2.47 -11.98 13.42
N SER A 64 3.65 -12.36 13.92
CA SER A 64 3.82 -13.57 14.72
C SER A 64 3.32 -13.32 16.15
N LEU A 65 2.07 -13.69 16.43
CA LEU A 65 1.47 -13.62 17.77
C LEU A 65 2.19 -14.53 18.81
N LEU A 66 2.96 -15.51 18.36
CA LEU A 66 3.48 -16.62 19.19
C LEU A 66 5.00 -16.66 19.38
N SER A 67 5.81 -15.84 18.67
CA SER A 67 7.29 -15.97 18.72
C SER A 67 8.07 -14.70 19.08
N GLY A 68 7.39 -13.67 19.57
CA GLY A 68 8.08 -12.48 20.07
C GLY A 68 7.10 -11.34 20.24
N SER A 69 7.48 -10.36 21.05
CA SER A 69 6.67 -9.22 21.46
C SER A 69 6.36 -8.20 20.34
N ARG A 70 6.19 -8.69 19.11
CA ARG A 70 6.00 -7.91 17.90
C ARG A 70 4.52 -7.72 17.56
N GLY A 71 3.64 -8.64 17.94
CA GLY A 71 2.19 -8.50 17.72
C GLY A 71 1.47 -7.52 18.65
N ILE A 72 1.96 -7.37 19.90
CA ILE A 72 1.40 -6.42 20.87
C ILE A 72 1.51 -4.95 20.40
N PRO A 73 2.69 -4.46 19.95
CA PRO A 73 2.81 -3.08 19.51
C PRO A 73 2.00 -2.76 18.24
N GLU A 74 1.83 -3.72 17.35
CA GLU A 74 1.01 -3.57 16.14
C GLU A 74 -0.48 -3.42 16.49
N PHE A 75 -0.99 -4.25 17.41
CA PHE A 75 -2.37 -4.13 17.89
C PHE A 75 -2.64 -2.79 18.57
N ILE A 76 -1.74 -2.33 19.44
CA ILE A 76 -1.88 -1.06 20.15
C ILE A 76 -1.83 0.11 19.16
N ALA A 77 -0.91 0.08 18.19
CA ALA A 77 -0.81 1.12 17.17
C ALA A 77 -2.08 1.20 16.32
N VAL A 78 -2.63 0.06 15.88
CA VAL A 78 -3.88 0.04 15.10
C VAL A 78 -5.06 0.55 15.92
N ALA A 79 -5.17 0.17 17.19
CA ALA A 79 -6.21 0.68 18.09
C ALA A 79 -6.09 2.20 18.28
N ALA A 80 -4.87 2.72 18.46
CA ALA A 80 -4.61 4.15 18.58
C ALA A 80 -4.95 4.92 17.29
N VAL A 81 -4.61 4.37 16.13
CA VAL A 81 -4.99 4.93 14.82
C VAL A 81 -6.51 4.98 14.69
N ALA A 82 -7.22 3.90 15.02
CA ALA A 82 -8.68 3.85 14.95
C ALA A 82 -9.33 4.90 15.88
N LEU A 83 -8.82 5.04 17.11
CA LEU A 83 -9.29 6.03 18.07
C LEU A 83 -9.05 7.46 17.57
N LEU A 84 -7.82 7.76 17.13
CA LEU A 84 -7.44 9.07 16.60
C LEU A 84 -8.26 9.42 15.35
N HIS A 85 -8.50 8.45 14.47
CA HIS A 85 -9.29 8.66 13.26
C HIS A 85 -10.75 8.95 13.60
N PHE A 86 -11.34 8.23 14.55
CA PHE A 86 -12.73 8.44 14.95
C PHE A 86 -12.97 9.81 15.59
N TRP A 87 -12.02 10.28 16.41
CA TRP A 87 -12.09 11.58 17.07
C TRP A 87 -11.81 12.75 16.12
N LYS A 88 -10.68 12.73 15.42
CA LYS A 88 -10.19 13.89 14.67
C LYS A 88 -10.61 13.88 13.20
N LYS A 89 -11.02 12.72 12.65
CA LYS A 89 -11.38 12.53 11.22
C LYS A 89 -10.36 13.12 10.23
N ASN A 90 -9.10 13.28 10.66
CA ASN A 90 -8.03 13.86 9.87
C ASN A 90 -7.01 12.77 9.51
N MET A 91 -6.87 12.51 8.22
CA MET A 91 -6.03 11.43 7.69
C MET A 91 -4.55 11.61 8.06
N LEU A 92 -4.01 12.83 7.94
CA LEU A 92 -2.60 13.12 8.24
C LEU A 92 -2.26 12.85 9.70
N LEU A 93 -3.14 13.28 10.62
CA LEU A 93 -2.94 13.07 12.06
C LEU A 93 -2.98 11.58 12.42
N SER A 94 -3.88 10.83 11.79
CA SER A 94 -4.03 9.39 12.01
C SER A 94 -2.80 8.60 11.56
N ILE A 95 -2.24 8.95 10.39
CA ILE A 95 -1.02 8.31 9.86
C ILE A 95 0.17 8.64 10.74
N ALA A 96 0.45 9.94 10.94
CA ALA A 96 1.61 10.38 11.72
C ALA A 96 1.54 9.88 13.17
N GLY A 97 0.38 10.00 13.82
CA GLY A 97 0.17 9.54 15.19
C GLY A 97 0.36 8.04 15.33
N GLY A 98 -0.22 7.24 14.44
CA GLY A 98 -0.03 5.78 14.42
C GLY A 98 1.42 5.37 14.27
N THR A 99 2.14 5.98 13.32
CA THR A 99 3.56 5.69 13.09
C THR A 99 4.42 6.07 14.30
N ILE A 100 4.18 7.22 14.92
CA ILE A 100 4.92 7.67 16.10
C ILE A 100 4.70 6.70 17.28
N ILE A 101 3.44 6.33 17.54
CA ILE A 101 3.09 5.39 18.62
C ILE A 101 3.74 4.02 18.38
N TYR A 102 3.66 3.50 17.15
CA TYR A 102 4.29 2.24 16.79
C TYR A 102 5.81 2.28 16.99
N MET A 103 6.48 3.33 16.48
CA MET A 103 7.93 3.47 16.61
C MET A 103 8.37 3.59 18.07
N MET A 104 7.65 4.35 18.91
CA MET A 104 7.95 4.44 20.35
C MET A 104 7.81 3.09 21.05
N LEU A 105 6.74 2.34 20.77
CA LEU A 105 6.56 1.01 21.36
C LEU A 105 7.67 0.04 20.95
N VAL A 106 8.02 0.00 19.67
CA VAL A 106 9.05 -0.91 19.15
C VAL A 106 10.47 -0.54 19.56
N GLN A 107 10.76 0.73 19.83
CA GLN A 107 12.12 1.16 20.19
C GLN A 107 12.36 1.23 21.69
N TRP A 108 11.34 1.55 22.50
CA TRP A 108 11.52 1.82 23.93
C TRP A 108 10.89 0.76 24.85
N VAL A 109 9.93 -0.04 24.37
CA VAL A 109 9.18 -0.99 25.21
C VAL A 109 9.48 -2.45 24.88
N PHE A 110 9.67 -2.77 23.60
CA PHE A 110 9.83 -4.13 23.08
C PHE A 110 11.14 -4.30 22.31
#